data_AF-S7ZJP6-F1
#
_entry.id   AF-S7ZJP6-F1
#
_cell.length_a   1.000
_cell.length_b   1.000
_cell.length_c   1.000
_cell.angle_alpha   90.00
_cell.angle_beta   90.00
_cell.angle_gamma   90.00
#
_symmetry.space_group_name_H-M   'P 1'
#
loop_
_entity.id
_entity.type
_entity.pdbx_description
1 polymer ?
#
loop_
_entity_poly.entity_id
_entity_poly.type
_entity_poly.pdbx_seq_one_letter_code
_entity_poly.pdbx_strand_id
1 'polypeptide(L)'
;MQEDRDILLVVCCWDGLTTNQGAFLKLFRLLPSRVSIVLRILAEDLDDRDWLGRPRPHLYDVDPLQVCEIWSGDRDLEDINVRSSLRWSTCAFLKIVPAIASTKMALSYDLSTLHELTNNRNNHRWAKQPTQFPCKEADCPLLFETSDSRAVHWNRDRRPRTEEEMKLDLDFRTCQFCGRTFARGDGRQLHEREACPQNPDIKRKSSPPSTGLKRTRRVQSPSPTPPPLAEGEERAYEHLPAEERLMLPRIDIHDPVIYRRESFCRYPGCDVVRRIEPTKHLRHYYQVHHNFVMANFTTSLHKQDEEEHDRGRQWLATCAVRGVVGDPPRIRKM
;
A
#
# COMPACT_ATOMS: atom_id res chain seq x y z
N MET A 1 -7.21 -23.36 38.50
CA MET A 1 -8.51 -22.91 37.98
C MET A 1 -8.22 -21.78 37.02
N GLN A 2 -8.48 -21.98 35.73
CA GLN A 2 -8.19 -21.01 34.68
C GLN A 2 -9.55 -20.39 34.31
N GLU A 3 -9.72 -19.11 34.58
CA GLU A 3 -11.00 -18.37 34.50
C GLU A 3 -11.62 -18.47 33.09
N ASP A 4 -12.92 -18.72 33.04
CA ASP A 4 -13.73 -18.54 31.83
C ASP A 4 -13.60 -17.07 31.41
N ARG A 5 -13.19 -16.84 30.16
CA ARG A 5 -12.99 -15.49 29.62
C ARG A 5 -14.10 -15.17 28.63
N ASP A 6 -14.95 -14.23 29.01
CA ASP A 6 -15.93 -13.64 28.11
C ASP A 6 -15.24 -12.68 27.14
N ILE A 7 -15.45 -12.87 25.84
CA ILE A 7 -14.91 -12.00 24.79
C ILE A 7 -16.09 -11.35 24.06
N LEU A 8 -16.22 -10.03 24.20
CA LEU A 8 -17.18 -9.27 23.43
C LEU A 8 -16.58 -8.89 22.07
N LEU A 9 -17.18 -9.39 20.98
CA LEU A 9 -16.80 -9.04 19.62
C LEU A 9 -17.89 -8.15 19.01
N VAL A 10 -17.62 -6.84 18.93
CA VAL A 10 -18.51 -5.89 18.27
C VAL A 10 -18.13 -5.80 16.80
N VAL A 11 -19.06 -6.15 15.91
CA VAL A 11 -18.83 -6.20 14.47
C VAL A 11 -19.44 -4.98 13.80
N CYS A 12 -18.57 -4.17 13.20
CA CYS A 12 -18.97 -3.10 12.30
C CYS A 12 -18.89 -3.56 10.84
N CYS A 13 -19.69 -4.57 10.48
CA CYS A 13 -20.06 -5.06 9.13
C CYS A 13 -19.02 -5.01 7.96
N TRP A 14 -17.72 -4.87 8.21
CA TRP A 14 -16.68 -4.64 7.21
C TRP A 14 -15.35 -5.35 7.52
N ASP A 15 -15.28 -6.11 8.60
CA ASP A 15 -14.05 -6.72 9.13
C ASP A 15 -13.54 -7.92 8.32
N GLY A 16 -14.30 -8.43 7.34
CA GLY A 16 -13.94 -9.57 6.50
C GLY A 16 -14.01 -10.93 7.23
N LEU A 17 -13.90 -10.93 8.55
CA LEU A 17 -13.98 -12.13 9.40
C LEU A 17 -15.42 -12.58 9.61
N THR A 18 -16.32 -11.65 9.92
CA THR A 18 -17.72 -11.98 10.19
C THR A 18 -18.63 -11.80 8.97
N THR A 19 -18.13 -11.11 7.94
CA THR A 19 -18.81 -10.96 6.65
C THR A 19 -18.45 -12.05 5.62
N ASN A 20 -17.52 -12.94 5.94
CA ASN A 20 -17.18 -14.10 5.10
C ASN A 20 -17.72 -15.37 5.74
N GLN A 21 -18.57 -16.10 5.01
CA GLN A 21 -19.23 -17.30 5.49
C GLN A 21 -18.25 -18.35 6.03
N GLY A 22 -17.18 -18.65 5.29
CA GLY A 22 -16.19 -19.66 5.70
C GLY A 22 -15.38 -19.26 6.93
N ALA A 23 -15.00 -17.99 7.04
CA ALA A 23 -14.30 -17.47 8.22
C ALA A 23 -15.22 -17.45 9.45
N PHE A 24 -16.47 -17.05 9.28
CA PHE A 24 -17.47 -17.05 10.35
C PHE A 24 -17.71 -18.45 10.90
N LEU A 25 -17.92 -19.44 10.03
CA LEU A 25 -18.12 -20.83 10.46
C LEU A 25 -16.90 -21.35 11.24
N LYS A 26 -15.68 -21.06 10.80
CA LYS A 26 -14.47 -21.43 11.55
C LYS A 26 -14.39 -20.74 12.91
N LEU A 27 -14.82 -19.48 12.99
CA LEU A 27 -14.76 -18.69 14.21
C LEU A 27 -15.80 -19.12 15.24
N PHE A 28 -17.02 -19.43 14.82
CA PHE A 28 -18.15 -19.64 15.73
C PHE A 28 -18.59 -21.10 15.88
N ARG A 29 -18.44 -21.95 14.84
CA ARG A 29 -18.82 -23.38 14.92
C ARG A 29 -17.81 -24.21 15.70
N LEU A 30 -16.54 -23.82 15.67
CA LEU A 30 -15.44 -24.55 16.30
C LEU A 30 -15.02 -23.93 17.64
N LEU A 31 -15.87 -23.10 18.25
CA LEU A 31 -15.52 -22.44 19.51
C LEU A 31 -15.27 -23.48 20.61
N PRO A 32 -14.11 -23.41 21.29
CA PRO A 32 -13.89 -24.19 22.50
C PRO A 32 -14.95 -23.80 23.55
N SER A 33 -15.48 -24.77 24.28
CA SER A 33 -16.53 -24.58 25.31
C SER A 33 -16.17 -23.61 26.45
N ARG A 34 -14.95 -23.07 26.45
CA ARG A 34 -14.38 -22.17 27.46
C ARG A 34 -14.33 -20.70 27.03
N VAL A 35 -14.82 -20.38 25.83
CA VAL A 35 -14.84 -19.01 25.30
C VAL A 35 -16.27 -18.65 24.91
N SER A 36 -16.83 -17.68 25.61
CA SER A 36 -18.12 -17.07 25.24
C SER A 36 -17.86 -15.91 24.29
N ILE A 37 -18.44 -15.95 23.09
CA ILE A 37 -18.40 -14.85 22.13
C ILE A 37 -19.80 -14.28 21.96
N VAL A 38 -19.94 -13.00 22.28
CA VAL A 38 -21.17 -12.24 22.01
C VAL A 38 -20.96 -11.45 20.72
N LEU A 39 -21.83 -11.69 19.73
CA LEU A 39 -21.85 -10.96 18.46
C LEU A 39 -22.93 -9.89 18.49
N ARG A 40 -22.57 -8.65 18.17
CA ARG A 40 -23.52 -7.53 18.05
C ARG A 40 -23.44 -6.86 16.69
N ILE A 41 -24.59 -6.44 16.19
CA ILE A 41 -24.71 -5.62 14.99
C ILE A 41 -25.27 -4.25 15.34
N LEU A 42 -24.82 -3.22 14.64
CA LEU A 42 -25.45 -1.91 14.65
C LEU A 42 -26.46 -1.87 13.51
N ALA A 43 -27.75 -1.80 13.84
CA ALA A 43 -28.83 -1.75 12.86
C ALA A 43 -29.81 -0.63 13.21
N GLU A 44 -30.42 -0.03 12.19
CA GLU A 44 -31.47 0.98 12.34
C GLU A 44 -32.81 0.27 12.56
N ASP A 45 -33.46 0.57 13.68
CA ASP A 45 -34.83 0.12 13.92
C ASP A 45 -35.79 1.01 13.14
N LEU A 46 -36.57 0.43 12.22
CA LEU A 46 -37.51 1.22 11.41
C LEU A 46 -38.71 1.71 12.24
N ASP A 47 -38.94 1.07 13.39
CA ASP A 47 -40.03 1.37 14.31
C ASP A 47 -39.60 2.37 15.41
N ASP A 48 -38.30 2.50 15.70
CA ASP A 48 -37.76 3.52 16.63
C ASP A 48 -37.14 4.69 15.87
N ARG A 49 -37.86 5.83 15.86
CA ARG A 49 -37.45 7.04 15.13
C ARG A 49 -37.09 8.18 16.09
N ASP A 50 -36.12 8.99 15.68
CA ASP A 50 -35.82 10.26 16.34
C ASP A 50 -36.93 11.30 16.13
N TRP A 51 -36.79 12.44 16.79
CA TRP A 51 -37.73 13.56 16.69
C TRP A 51 -37.78 14.18 15.27
N LEU A 52 -36.85 13.80 14.39
CA LEU A 52 -36.81 14.16 12.97
C LEU A 52 -37.36 13.03 12.07
N GLY A 53 -37.89 11.95 12.64
CA GLY A 53 -38.45 10.81 11.91
C GLY A 53 -37.39 9.88 11.30
N ARG A 54 -36.12 10.02 11.66
CA ARG A 54 -35.02 9.16 11.18
C ARG A 54 -34.91 7.93 12.09
N PRO A 55 -34.74 6.72 11.54
CA PRO A 55 -34.59 5.53 12.36
C PRO A 55 -33.31 5.62 13.20
N ARG A 56 -33.39 5.19 14.47
CA ARG A 56 -32.26 5.24 15.41
C ARG A 56 -31.44 3.96 15.31
N PRO A 57 -30.10 4.06 15.20
CA PRO A 57 -29.25 2.89 15.20
C PRO A 57 -29.09 2.35 16.63
N HIS A 58 -29.31 1.05 16.80
CA HIS A 58 -29.12 0.33 18.06
C HIS A 58 -28.21 -0.88 17.90
N LEU A 59 -27.59 -1.30 18.99
CA LEU A 59 -26.83 -2.54 19.03
C LEU A 59 -27.75 -3.70 19.37
N TYR A 60 -27.80 -4.69 18.50
CA TYR A 60 -28.57 -5.91 18.71
C TYR A 60 -27.66 -7.13 18.79
N ASP A 61 -27.94 -8.00 19.77
CA ASP A 61 -27.28 -9.29 19.89
C ASP A 61 -27.74 -10.23 18.77
N VAL A 62 -26.77 -10.81 18.05
CA VAL A 62 -26.96 -11.84 17.04
C VAL A 62 -26.63 -13.18 17.67
N ASP A 63 -27.41 -14.22 17.34
CA ASP A 63 -27.09 -15.59 17.72
C ASP A 63 -26.17 -16.22 16.65
N PRO A 64 -24.86 -16.36 16.93
CA PRO A 64 -23.92 -16.87 15.93
C PRO A 64 -24.13 -18.35 15.63
N LEU A 65 -24.73 -19.13 16.54
CA LEU A 65 -24.99 -20.55 16.31
C LEU A 65 -26.11 -20.72 15.29
N GLN A 66 -27.17 -19.94 15.41
CA GLN A 66 -28.27 -19.90 14.43
C GLN A 66 -27.76 -19.48 13.04
N VAL A 67 -26.85 -18.50 12.97
CA VAL A 67 -26.20 -18.11 11.70
C VAL A 67 -25.41 -19.30 11.13
N CYS A 68 -24.65 -20.02 11.97
CA CYS A 68 -23.88 -21.17 11.54
C CYS A 68 -24.75 -22.30 10.98
N GLU A 69 -25.88 -22.60 11.59
CA GLU A 69 -26.84 -23.62 11.10
C GLU A 69 -27.26 -23.30 9.65
N ILE A 70 -27.67 -22.05 9.42
CA ILE A 70 -28.17 -21.60 8.12
C ILE A 70 -27.07 -21.58 7.07
N TRP A 71 -25.92 -21.00 7.39
CA TRP A 71 -24.79 -20.94 6.47
C TRP A 71 -24.12 -22.29 6.21
N SER A 72 -24.35 -23.29 7.06
CA SER A 72 -23.87 -24.65 6.79
C SER A 72 -24.86 -25.47 5.96
N GLY A 73 -26.06 -24.95 5.73
CA GLY A 73 -27.16 -25.71 5.13
C GLY A 73 -27.79 -26.73 6.07
N ASP A 74 -27.48 -26.67 7.38
CA ASP A 74 -28.11 -27.52 8.40
C ASP A 74 -29.57 -27.08 8.65
N ARG A 75 -29.94 -25.89 8.18
CA ARG A 75 -31.28 -25.30 8.28
C ARG A 75 -31.58 -24.39 7.10
N ASP A 76 -32.76 -24.52 6.49
CA ASP A 76 -33.16 -23.70 5.35
C ASP A 76 -33.63 -22.31 5.75
N LEU A 77 -33.35 -21.32 4.88
CA LEU A 77 -33.73 -19.94 5.12
C LEU A 77 -35.26 -19.72 5.03
N GLU A 78 -35.95 -20.55 4.26
CA GLU A 78 -37.39 -20.41 3.99
C GLU A 78 -38.26 -20.90 5.16
N ASP A 79 -37.80 -21.91 5.90
CA ASP A 79 -38.46 -22.42 7.12
C ASP A 79 -38.47 -21.41 8.28
N ILE A 80 -37.65 -20.36 8.19
CA ILE A 80 -37.49 -19.31 9.21
C ILE A 80 -38.65 -18.32 9.20
N ASN A 81 -39.25 -18.05 8.04
CA ASN A 81 -40.33 -17.06 7.92
C ASN A 81 -41.67 -17.58 8.43
N VAL A 82 -41.83 -18.89 8.63
CA VAL A 82 -43.13 -19.52 8.95
C VAL A 82 -43.26 -19.84 10.44
N ARG A 83 -42.16 -19.98 11.19
CA ARG A 83 -42.18 -20.24 12.64
C ARG A 83 -41.09 -19.44 13.34
N SER A 84 -41.53 -18.52 14.19
CA SER A 84 -40.81 -17.55 15.02
C SER A 84 -39.70 -18.11 15.94
N SER A 85 -38.63 -18.72 15.39
CA SER A 85 -37.51 -19.22 16.21
C SER A 85 -36.22 -18.41 16.14
N LEU A 86 -36.06 -17.53 15.14
CA LEU A 86 -34.88 -16.67 15.06
C LEU A 86 -35.14 -15.28 15.64
N ARG A 87 -34.14 -14.75 16.32
CA ARG A 87 -34.16 -13.34 16.74
C ARG A 87 -34.17 -12.44 15.51
N TRP A 88 -34.97 -11.37 15.53
CA TRP A 88 -35.03 -10.40 14.43
C TRP A 88 -33.64 -9.90 14.00
N SER A 89 -32.77 -9.62 14.96
CA SER A 89 -31.39 -9.18 14.74
C SER A 89 -30.53 -10.21 13.98
N THR A 90 -30.77 -11.49 14.22
CA THR A 90 -30.10 -12.59 13.51
C THR A 90 -30.58 -12.66 12.07
N CYS A 91 -31.90 -12.52 11.85
CA CYS A 91 -32.46 -12.40 10.51
C CYS A 91 -31.92 -11.15 9.77
N ALA A 92 -31.83 -10.01 10.46
CA ALA A 92 -31.27 -8.78 9.91
C ALA A 92 -29.80 -8.99 9.49
N PHE A 93 -28.99 -9.60 10.35
CA PHE A 93 -27.60 -9.94 10.04
C PHE A 93 -27.48 -10.83 8.79
N LEU A 94 -28.27 -11.91 8.74
CA LEU A 94 -28.29 -12.84 7.60
C LEU A 94 -28.70 -12.20 6.28
N LYS A 95 -29.49 -11.12 6.30
CA LYS A 95 -29.86 -10.34 5.12
C LYS A 95 -28.78 -9.31 4.74
N ILE A 96 -28.20 -8.65 5.73
CA ILE A 96 -27.21 -7.59 5.53
C ILE A 96 -25.90 -8.14 4.97
N VAL A 97 -25.40 -9.27 5.49
CA VAL A 97 -24.09 -9.79 5.09
C VAL A 97 -24.00 -10.14 3.59
N PRO A 98 -24.96 -10.90 2.99
CA PRO A 98 -24.96 -11.15 1.55
C PRO A 98 -25.11 -9.87 0.72
N ALA A 99 -25.88 -8.89 1.18
CA ALA A 99 -26.02 -7.60 0.51
C ALA A 99 -24.67 -6.87 0.47
N ILE A 100 -23.94 -6.83 1.59
CA ILE A 100 -22.59 -6.25 1.65
C ILE A 100 -21.62 -6.98 0.71
N ALA A 101 -21.67 -8.31 0.69
CA ALA A 101 -20.84 -9.10 -0.21
C ALA A 101 -21.12 -8.75 -1.69
N SER A 102 -22.40 -8.65 -2.07
CA SER A 102 -22.83 -8.23 -3.41
C SER A 102 -22.34 -6.82 -3.75
N THR A 103 -22.49 -5.85 -2.84
CA THR A 103 -21.97 -4.49 -3.04
C THR A 103 -20.45 -4.46 -3.18
N LYS A 104 -19.71 -5.24 -2.39
CA LYS A 104 -18.26 -5.37 -2.52
C LYS A 104 -17.86 -5.94 -3.87
N MET A 105 -18.57 -6.96 -4.36
CA MET A 105 -18.32 -7.53 -5.70
C MET A 105 -18.60 -6.49 -6.80
N ALA A 106 -19.70 -5.76 -6.71
CA ALA A 106 -20.02 -4.68 -7.67
C ALA A 106 -18.93 -3.59 -7.68
N LEU A 107 -18.52 -3.09 -6.51
CA LEU A 107 -17.43 -2.11 -6.41
C LEU A 107 -16.10 -2.63 -6.96
N SER A 108 -15.79 -3.91 -6.73
CA SER A 108 -14.59 -4.54 -7.27
C SER A 108 -14.63 -4.66 -8.78
N TYR A 109 -15.80 -4.95 -9.35
CA TYR A 109 -16.03 -4.97 -10.80
C TYR A 109 -15.84 -3.56 -11.38
N ASP A 110 -16.53 -2.56 -10.82
CA ASP A 110 -16.41 -1.16 -11.25
C ASP A 110 -14.97 -0.65 -11.19
N LEU A 111 -14.24 -0.97 -10.12
CA LEU A 111 -12.82 -0.63 -9.98
C LEU A 111 -11.97 -1.29 -11.07
N SER A 112 -12.25 -2.56 -11.40
CA SER A 112 -11.55 -3.28 -12.46
C SER A 112 -11.83 -2.64 -13.83
N THR A 113 -13.09 -2.30 -14.11
CA THR A 113 -13.48 -1.57 -15.32
C THR A 113 -12.80 -0.19 -15.38
N LEU A 114 -12.75 0.56 -14.28
CA LEU A 114 -12.04 1.84 -14.23
C LEU A 114 -10.53 1.67 -14.46
N HIS A 115 -9.92 0.62 -13.91
CA HIS A 115 -8.52 0.30 -14.19
C HIS A 115 -8.30 -0.03 -15.67
N GLU A 116 -9.16 -0.83 -16.28
CA GLU A 116 -9.10 -1.12 -17.72
C GLU A 116 -9.26 0.17 -18.55
N LEU A 117 -10.24 1.00 -18.25
CA LEU A 117 -10.46 2.28 -18.93
C LEU A 117 -9.26 3.23 -18.76
N THR A 118 -8.67 3.29 -17.57
CA THR A 118 -7.50 4.13 -17.29
C THR A 118 -6.24 3.60 -17.97
N ASN A 119 -6.02 2.29 -17.94
CA ASN A 119 -4.94 1.63 -18.68
C ASN A 119 -5.11 1.85 -20.19
N ASN A 120 -6.35 1.80 -20.68
CA ASN A 120 -6.69 2.08 -22.07
C ASN A 120 -6.49 3.55 -22.47
N ARG A 121 -6.57 4.47 -21.50
CA ARG A 121 -6.38 5.91 -21.70
C ARG A 121 -4.91 6.31 -21.69
N ASN A 122 -4.11 5.63 -20.86
CA ASN A 122 -2.66 5.83 -20.77
C ASN A 122 -1.86 5.07 -21.85
N ASN A 123 -2.46 4.05 -22.48
CA ASN A 123 -1.88 3.35 -23.62
C ASN A 123 -2.57 3.83 -24.91
N HIS A 124 -1.96 4.78 -25.61
CA HIS A 124 -2.48 5.34 -26.85
C HIS A 124 -2.91 4.26 -27.88
N ARG A 125 -3.96 4.57 -28.65
CA ARG A 125 -4.57 3.71 -29.69
C ARG A 125 -3.58 3.15 -30.74
N TRP A 126 -2.43 3.78 -30.97
CA TRP A 126 -1.37 3.27 -31.86
C TRP A 126 -0.50 2.18 -31.22
N ALA A 127 -0.43 2.10 -29.89
CA ALA A 127 0.16 0.98 -29.16
C ALA A 127 -0.75 -0.27 -29.11
N LYS A 128 -1.97 -0.17 -29.65
CA LYS A 128 -2.95 -1.27 -29.78
C LYS A 128 -3.03 -1.88 -31.17
N GLN A 129 -2.18 -1.47 -32.13
CA GLN A 129 -1.89 -2.46 -33.16
C GLN A 129 -1.24 -3.63 -32.44
N PRO A 130 -1.63 -4.89 -32.73
CA PRO A 130 -0.93 -6.06 -32.21
C PRO A 130 0.44 -6.06 -32.90
N THR A 131 1.30 -5.15 -32.47
CA THR A 131 2.73 -5.23 -32.66
C THR A 131 3.14 -6.32 -31.70
N GLN A 132 2.81 -7.56 -32.07
CA GLN A 132 3.48 -8.72 -31.55
C GLN A 132 4.95 -8.43 -31.72
N PHE A 133 5.67 -8.27 -30.61
CA PHE A 133 7.08 -7.96 -30.62
C PHE A 133 7.79 -9.28 -30.88
N PRO A 134 8.28 -9.57 -32.10
CA PRO A 134 9.06 -10.78 -32.29
C PRO A 134 10.31 -10.70 -31.43
N CYS A 135 10.74 -11.86 -30.95
CA CYS A 135 12.08 -12.00 -30.41
C CYS A 135 13.10 -11.48 -31.45
N LYS A 136 14.18 -10.84 -31.00
CA LYS A 136 15.19 -10.28 -31.90
C LYS A 136 16.03 -11.35 -32.61
N GLU A 137 15.97 -12.59 -32.15
CA GLU A 137 16.72 -13.71 -32.71
C GLU A 137 15.98 -14.32 -33.90
N ALA A 138 16.70 -14.60 -34.99
CA ALA A 138 16.13 -15.13 -36.23
C ALA A 138 15.41 -16.48 -36.03
N ASP A 139 15.88 -17.29 -35.08
CA ASP A 139 15.39 -18.67 -34.86
C ASP A 139 14.38 -18.78 -33.69
N CYS A 140 13.93 -17.67 -33.11
CA CYS A 140 12.98 -17.70 -32.00
C CYS A 140 11.56 -17.35 -32.48
N PRO A 141 10.64 -18.33 -32.53
CA PRO A 141 9.29 -18.13 -33.06
C PRO A 141 8.34 -17.42 -32.08
N LEU A 142 8.83 -16.99 -30.90
CA LEU A 142 7.99 -16.41 -29.87
C LEU A 142 7.64 -14.95 -30.16
N LEU A 143 6.36 -14.65 -30.00
CA LEU A 143 5.74 -13.36 -30.21
C LEU A 143 5.21 -12.85 -28.88
N PHE A 144 5.53 -11.61 -28.54
CA PHE A 144 5.20 -11.03 -27.25
C PHE A 144 4.18 -9.90 -27.38
N GLU A 145 3.21 -9.83 -26.48
CA GLU A 145 2.19 -8.77 -26.48
C GLU A 145 2.76 -7.40 -26.08
N THR A 146 3.90 -7.39 -25.38
CA THR A 146 4.54 -6.17 -24.87
C THR A 146 6.05 -6.19 -25.09
N SER A 147 6.65 -5.01 -25.24
CA SER A 147 8.12 -4.87 -25.32
C SER A 147 8.82 -5.40 -24.07
N ASP A 148 8.17 -5.27 -22.90
CA ASP A 148 8.70 -5.67 -21.60
C ASP A 148 8.75 -7.19 -21.45
N SER A 149 7.68 -7.89 -21.84
CA SER A 149 7.67 -9.37 -21.84
C SER A 149 8.72 -9.94 -22.81
N ARG A 150 8.91 -9.32 -23.98
CA ARG A 150 10.03 -9.64 -24.87
C ARG A 150 11.39 -9.38 -24.21
N ALA A 151 11.57 -8.24 -23.54
CA ALA A 151 12.83 -7.89 -22.89
C ALA A 151 13.16 -8.88 -21.76
N VAL A 152 12.16 -9.33 -21.00
CA VAL A 152 12.32 -10.37 -19.98
C VAL A 152 12.75 -11.68 -20.60
N HIS A 153 12.08 -12.14 -21.66
CA HIS A 153 12.47 -13.36 -22.38
C HIS A 153 13.91 -13.28 -22.90
N TRP A 154 14.27 -12.17 -23.54
CA TRP A 154 15.62 -11.94 -24.04
C TRP A 154 16.66 -12.01 -22.91
N ASN A 155 16.43 -11.30 -21.81
CA ASN A 155 17.37 -11.24 -20.70
C ASN A 155 17.44 -12.52 -19.87
N ARG A 156 16.37 -13.31 -19.83
CA ARG A 156 16.28 -14.51 -18.99
C ARG A 156 16.77 -15.76 -19.71
N ASP A 157 16.34 -15.96 -20.94
CA ASP A 157 16.47 -17.25 -21.62
C ASP A 157 17.52 -17.25 -22.72
N ARG A 158 17.93 -16.06 -23.23
CA ARG A 158 18.71 -15.97 -24.48
C ARG A 158 19.93 -15.07 -24.46
N ARG A 159 20.05 -14.13 -23.53
CA ARG A 159 21.29 -13.35 -23.38
C ARG A 159 22.41 -14.31 -22.98
N PRO A 160 23.43 -14.53 -23.83
CA PRO A 160 24.63 -15.25 -23.41
C PRO A 160 25.24 -14.43 -22.29
N ARG A 161 25.26 -14.99 -21.07
CA ARG A 161 26.00 -14.37 -19.98
C ARG A 161 27.47 -14.49 -20.35
N THR A 162 28.21 -13.40 -20.25
CA THR A 162 29.66 -13.49 -20.42
C THR A 162 30.23 -14.39 -19.32
N GLU A 163 31.40 -15.00 -19.53
CA GLU A 163 32.07 -15.78 -18.48
C GLU A 163 32.26 -14.96 -17.20
N GLU A 164 32.51 -13.65 -17.35
CA GLU A 164 32.60 -12.69 -16.26
C GLU A 164 31.27 -12.53 -15.50
N GLU A 165 30.14 -12.45 -16.21
CA GLU A 165 28.80 -12.38 -15.60
C GLU A 165 28.39 -13.69 -14.92
N MET A 166 28.76 -14.84 -15.51
CA MET A 166 28.54 -16.15 -14.87
C MET A 166 29.36 -16.27 -13.59
N LYS A 167 30.62 -15.83 -13.62
CA LYS A 167 31.50 -15.81 -12.45
C LYS A 167 30.99 -14.85 -11.38
N LEU A 168 30.55 -13.64 -11.75
CA LEU A 168 29.96 -12.68 -10.81
C LEU A 168 28.69 -13.21 -10.14
N ASP A 169 27.80 -13.88 -10.90
CA ASP A 169 26.58 -14.47 -10.33
C ASP A 169 26.91 -15.67 -9.42
N LEU A 170 27.94 -16.45 -9.76
CA LEU A 170 28.43 -17.55 -8.92
C LEU A 170 29.06 -17.02 -7.62
N ASP A 171 29.89 -15.98 -7.71
CA ASP A 171 30.48 -15.30 -6.56
C ASP A 171 29.41 -14.64 -5.68
N PHE A 172 28.37 -14.07 -6.29
CA PHE A 172 27.22 -13.49 -5.58
C PHE A 172 26.36 -14.54 -4.85
N ARG A 173 26.40 -15.79 -5.31
CA ARG A 173 25.64 -16.92 -4.75
C ARG A 173 26.45 -17.79 -3.82
N THR A 174 27.77 -17.64 -3.77
CA THR A 174 28.65 -18.48 -2.96
C THR A 174 28.96 -17.76 -1.66
N CYS A 175 28.80 -18.47 -0.53
CA CYS A 175 29.14 -17.94 0.78
C CYS A 175 30.66 -17.76 0.89
N GLN A 176 31.10 -16.55 1.23
CA GLN A 176 32.54 -16.24 1.34
C GLN A 176 33.25 -16.98 2.47
N PHE A 177 32.50 -17.45 3.48
CA PHE A 177 33.07 -18.12 4.66
C PHE A 177 33.14 -19.64 4.51
N CYS A 178 32.14 -20.25 3.85
CA CYS A 178 32.02 -21.71 3.77
C CYS A 178 31.97 -22.31 2.36
N GLY A 179 32.01 -21.48 1.33
CA GLY A 179 32.01 -21.94 -0.06
C GLY A 179 30.71 -22.60 -0.53
N ARG A 180 29.65 -22.63 0.29
CA ARG A 180 28.34 -23.15 -0.16
C ARG A 180 27.71 -22.23 -1.19
N THR A 181 27.22 -22.79 -2.29
CA THR A 181 26.50 -22.07 -3.34
C THR A 181 24.99 -22.13 -3.11
N PHE A 182 24.31 -20.99 -3.28
CA PHE A 182 22.88 -20.83 -3.06
C PHE A 182 22.13 -20.54 -4.37
N ALA A 183 20.85 -20.92 -4.43
CA ALA A 183 20.02 -20.63 -5.61
C ALA A 183 19.77 -19.12 -5.83
N ARG A 184 19.83 -18.32 -4.76
CA ARG A 184 19.63 -16.85 -4.76
C ARG A 184 20.58 -16.17 -3.79
N GLY A 185 20.98 -14.93 -4.10
CA GLY A 185 21.86 -14.13 -3.24
C GLY A 185 21.28 -13.80 -1.86
N ASP A 186 19.95 -13.67 -1.75
CA ASP A 186 19.27 -13.46 -0.45
C ASP A 186 19.47 -14.66 0.49
N GLY A 187 19.41 -15.89 -0.07
CA GLY A 187 19.65 -17.11 0.68
C GLY A 187 21.09 -17.21 1.19
N ARG A 188 22.06 -16.80 0.37
CA ARG A 188 23.46 -16.65 0.80
C ARG A 188 23.59 -15.63 1.92
N GLN A 189 23.01 -14.43 1.79
CA GLN A 189 23.12 -13.39 2.83
C GLN A 189 22.50 -13.81 4.17
N LEU A 190 21.37 -14.53 4.14
CA LEU A 190 20.74 -15.06 5.34
C LEU A 190 21.64 -16.12 6.00
N HIS A 191 22.19 -17.03 5.20
CA HIS A 191 23.14 -18.03 5.68
C HIS A 191 24.36 -17.37 6.32
N GLU A 192 24.98 -16.40 5.65
CA GLU A 192 26.14 -15.68 6.18
C GLU A 192 25.82 -15.00 7.51
N ARG A 193 24.63 -14.42 7.69
CA ARG A 193 24.28 -13.72 8.94
C ARG A 193 23.92 -14.63 10.10
N GLU A 194 23.29 -15.77 9.84
CA GLU A 194 22.55 -16.51 10.88
C GLU A 194 22.95 -17.99 11.01
N ALA A 195 23.44 -18.62 9.94
CA ALA A 195 23.59 -20.07 9.89
C ALA A 195 25.00 -20.56 9.48
N CYS A 196 25.91 -19.67 9.08
CA CYS A 196 27.23 -20.07 8.60
C CYS A 196 28.17 -20.46 9.76
N PRO A 197 28.49 -21.75 9.96
CA PRO A 197 29.31 -22.19 11.09
C PRO A 197 30.75 -21.68 11.03
N GLN A 198 31.20 -21.28 9.83
CA GLN A 198 32.52 -20.74 9.56
C GLN A 198 32.54 -19.20 9.55
N ASN A 199 31.39 -18.53 9.73
CA ASN A 199 31.39 -17.08 9.91
C ASN A 199 31.80 -16.75 11.37
N PRO A 200 32.94 -16.06 11.60
CA PRO A 200 33.40 -15.69 12.93
C PRO A 200 32.42 -14.80 13.71
N ASP A 201 31.57 -14.04 13.03
CA ASP A 201 30.62 -13.10 13.66
C ASP A 201 29.42 -13.80 14.30
N ILE A 202 29.08 -15.02 13.88
CA ILE A 202 27.91 -15.76 14.41
C ILE A 202 28.20 -16.33 15.80
N LYS A 203 29.45 -16.76 16.06
CA LYS A 203 29.86 -17.29 17.37
C LYS A 203 29.80 -16.24 18.48
N ARG A 204 29.71 -14.95 18.16
CA ARG A 204 29.57 -13.86 19.15
C ARG A 204 28.12 -13.61 19.60
N LYS A 205 27.12 -14.24 18.99
CA LYS A 205 25.69 -14.02 19.30
C LYS A 205 25.00 -15.22 19.96
N SER A 206 25.69 -15.94 20.84
CA SER A 206 25.01 -16.87 21.75
C SER A 206 24.25 -16.10 22.83
N SER A 207 23.04 -15.64 22.49
CA SER A 207 22.03 -15.19 23.44
C SER A 207 20.66 -15.70 22.93
N PRO A 208 19.72 -16.06 23.83
CA PRO A 208 18.55 -16.87 23.49
C PRO A 208 17.56 -16.12 22.58
N PRO A 209 16.65 -16.85 21.89
CA PRO A 209 15.88 -16.31 20.78
C PRO A 209 14.83 -15.31 21.29
N SER A 210 15.06 -14.02 21.08
CA SER A 210 13.99 -13.04 21.22
C SER A 210 13.09 -13.11 19.99
N THR A 211 11.93 -13.75 20.13
CA THR A 211 10.77 -13.56 19.27
C THR A 211 10.32 -12.11 19.37
N GLY A 212 10.87 -11.27 18.50
CA GLY A 212 10.50 -9.88 18.38
C GLY A 212 11.13 -9.33 17.12
N LEU A 213 10.33 -9.25 16.05
CA LEU A 213 10.64 -8.54 14.82
C LEU A 213 10.93 -7.06 15.14
N LYS A 214 12.14 -6.76 15.62
CA LYS A 214 12.68 -5.41 15.67
C LYS A 214 13.12 -5.05 14.27
N ARG A 215 12.17 -4.46 13.54
CA ARG A 215 12.37 -3.72 12.30
C ARG A 215 13.56 -2.79 12.49
N THR A 216 14.72 -3.15 11.93
CA THR A 216 15.95 -2.39 12.04
C THR A 216 15.73 -1.02 11.39
N ARG A 217 15.68 0.00 12.25
CA ARG A 217 15.67 1.39 11.85
C ARG A 217 17.01 1.63 11.15
N ARG A 218 16.97 1.81 9.82
CA ARG A 218 18.14 2.18 9.02
C ARG A 218 18.71 3.45 9.63
N VAL A 219 19.89 3.35 10.23
CA VAL A 219 20.67 4.51 10.68
C VAL A 219 20.95 5.33 9.43
N GLN A 220 20.29 6.48 9.30
CA GLN A 220 20.67 7.47 8.31
C GLN A 220 22.04 7.98 8.72
N SER A 221 23.04 7.72 7.88
CA SER A 221 24.32 8.42 7.94
C SER A 221 24.05 9.93 7.98
N PRO A 222 24.70 10.71 8.85
CA PRO A 222 24.60 12.16 8.81
C PRO A 222 24.96 12.60 7.40
N SER A 223 24.04 13.29 6.71
CA SER A 223 24.38 13.94 5.46
C SER A 223 25.51 14.93 5.73
N PRO A 224 26.55 14.99 4.88
CA PRO A 224 27.59 16.01 4.99
C PRO A 224 26.93 17.38 5.09
N THR A 225 27.29 18.16 6.10
CA THR A 225 26.90 19.56 6.18
C THR A 225 27.39 20.22 4.90
N PRO A 226 26.50 20.76 4.05
CA PRO A 226 26.94 21.41 2.82
C PRO A 226 27.86 22.58 3.20
N PRO A 227 28.92 22.83 2.41
CA PRO A 227 29.81 23.95 2.66
C PRO A 227 29.01 25.26 2.70
N PRO A 228 29.44 26.26 3.51
CA PRO A 228 28.83 27.57 3.49
C PRO A 228 28.94 28.14 2.07
N LEU A 229 27.79 28.44 1.46
CA LEU A 229 27.71 29.06 0.15
C LEU A 229 28.25 30.49 0.25
N ALA A 230 28.92 30.95 -0.80
CA ALA A 230 29.32 32.35 -0.93
C ALA A 230 28.07 33.26 -0.94
N GLU A 231 28.19 34.47 -0.38
CA GLU A 231 27.10 35.45 -0.40
C GLU A 231 26.62 35.68 -1.84
N GLY A 232 25.37 35.28 -2.12
CA GLY A 232 24.72 35.48 -3.41
C GLY A 232 24.48 34.22 -4.25
N GLU A 233 25.04 33.06 -3.90
CA GLU A 233 24.75 31.80 -4.62
C GLU A 233 23.35 31.27 -4.28
N GLU A 234 22.58 30.93 -5.32
CA GLU A 234 21.28 30.30 -5.17
C GLU A 234 21.44 28.83 -4.77
N ARG A 235 20.89 28.48 -3.60
CA ARG A 235 20.95 27.11 -3.08
C ARG A 235 19.94 26.24 -3.83
N ALA A 236 20.35 25.05 -4.26
CA ALA A 236 19.42 24.09 -4.84
C ALA A 236 18.41 23.58 -3.80
N TYR A 237 17.20 23.27 -4.24
CA TYR A 237 16.07 22.85 -3.39
C TYR A 237 16.42 21.64 -2.49
N GLU A 238 17.20 20.70 -3.00
CA GLU A 238 17.64 19.50 -2.30
C GLU A 238 18.55 19.79 -1.10
N HIS A 239 19.14 20.98 -1.04
CA HIS A 239 20.08 21.38 0.00
C HIS A 239 19.47 22.36 1.01
N LEU A 240 18.15 22.64 0.94
CA LEU A 240 17.49 23.52 1.89
C LEU A 240 17.57 22.98 3.33
N PRO A 241 18.11 23.76 4.29
CA PRO A 241 18.16 23.40 5.70
C PRO A 241 16.75 23.34 6.30
N ALA A 242 16.62 22.76 7.49
CA ALA A 242 15.32 22.57 8.14
C ALA A 242 14.57 23.88 8.35
N GLU A 243 15.27 24.93 8.78
CA GLU A 243 14.68 26.20 9.20
C GLU A 243 14.08 27.00 8.03
N GLU A 244 14.78 27.06 6.89
CA GLU A 244 14.31 27.74 5.67
C GLU A 244 13.06 27.08 5.06
N ARG A 245 12.71 25.85 5.45
CA ARG A 245 11.52 25.15 4.95
C ARG A 245 10.22 25.76 5.43
N LEU A 246 10.23 26.42 6.60
CA LEU A 246 9.06 27.11 7.12
C LEU A 246 8.70 28.33 6.26
N MET A 247 9.65 28.81 5.47
CA MET A 247 9.49 29.93 4.55
C MET A 247 8.98 29.51 3.17
N LEU A 248 8.81 28.20 2.92
CA LEU A 248 8.27 27.72 1.65
C LEU A 248 6.81 28.19 1.47
N PRO A 249 6.44 28.67 0.27
CA PRO A 249 5.08 29.12 -0.01
C PRO A 249 4.11 27.94 0.14
N ARG A 250 3.02 28.16 0.89
CA ARG A 250 2.00 27.12 1.11
C ARG A 250 1.27 26.81 -0.19
N ILE A 251 0.87 25.55 -0.36
CA ILE A 251 0.07 25.17 -1.54
C ILE A 251 -1.33 25.80 -1.45
N ASP A 252 -1.83 26.27 -2.59
CA ASP A 252 -3.25 26.55 -2.75
C ASP A 252 -3.99 25.22 -2.87
N ILE A 253 -4.99 25.00 -2.01
CA ILE A 253 -5.78 23.76 -1.97
C ILE A 253 -6.73 23.69 -3.18
N HIS A 254 -7.12 24.83 -3.75
CA HIS A 254 -8.04 24.90 -4.88
C HIS A 254 -7.36 24.70 -6.23
N ASP A 255 -6.08 25.09 -6.36
CA ASP A 255 -5.25 24.86 -7.55
C ASP A 255 -3.84 24.37 -7.14
N PRO A 256 -3.72 23.11 -6.69
CA PRO A 256 -2.50 22.62 -6.07
C PRO A 256 -1.37 22.42 -7.08
N VAL A 257 -0.30 23.20 -6.93
CA VAL A 257 0.93 23.06 -7.74
C VAL A 257 2.01 22.38 -6.90
N ILE A 258 2.42 21.18 -7.35
CA ILE A 258 3.44 20.36 -6.69
C ILE A 258 4.40 19.83 -7.73
N TYR A 259 5.70 20.01 -7.46
CA TYR A 259 6.73 19.65 -8.41
C TYR A 259 7.22 18.22 -8.21
N ARG A 260 7.64 17.57 -9.29
CA ARG A 260 8.28 16.26 -9.21
C ARG A 260 9.56 16.37 -8.39
N ARG A 261 9.87 15.37 -7.55
CA ARG A 261 11.01 15.37 -6.62
C ARG A 261 10.91 16.40 -5.48
N GLU A 262 9.75 17.02 -5.28
CA GLU A 262 9.47 17.77 -4.05
C GLU A 262 9.55 16.82 -2.84
N SER A 263 10.09 17.34 -1.73
CA SER A 263 10.40 16.54 -0.54
C SER A 263 9.89 17.15 0.77
N PHE A 264 9.22 18.30 0.72
CA PHE A 264 8.68 18.99 1.88
C PHE A 264 7.17 19.14 1.79
N CYS A 265 6.48 19.04 2.93
CA CYS A 265 5.04 19.30 2.98
C CYS A 265 4.82 20.81 3.08
N ARG A 266 3.99 21.35 2.17
CA ARG A 266 3.61 22.76 2.10
C ARG A 266 2.10 22.96 2.34
N TYR A 267 1.41 21.95 2.86
CA TYR A 267 -0.02 22.06 3.20
C TYR A 267 -0.24 23.21 4.19
N PRO A 268 -1.29 24.05 4.02
CA PRO A 268 -1.62 25.10 4.98
C PRO A 268 -1.86 24.53 6.38
N GLY A 269 -1.14 25.05 7.39
CA GLY A 269 -1.23 24.56 8.77
C GLY A 269 -0.43 23.28 9.07
N CYS A 270 0.40 22.79 8.14
CA CYS A 270 1.31 21.69 8.41
C CYS A 270 2.70 22.19 8.83
N ASP A 271 3.12 21.84 10.04
CA ASP A 271 4.42 22.27 10.61
C ASP A 271 5.51 21.20 10.51
N VAL A 272 5.31 20.18 9.66
CA VAL A 272 6.29 19.11 9.52
C VAL A 272 7.50 19.57 8.73
N VAL A 273 8.61 19.74 9.46
CA VAL A 273 9.89 20.24 8.94
C VAL A 273 10.77 19.13 8.35
N ARG A 274 10.45 17.86 8.61
CA ARG A 274 11.27 16.72 8.16
C ARG A 274 11.19 16.57 6.64
N ARG A 275 12.32 16.24 6.02
CA ARG A 275 12.40 15.85 4.61
C ARG A 275 11.69 14.50 4.41
N ILE A 276 10.76 14.44 3.46
CA ILE A 276 9.98 13.26 3.11
C ILE A 276 10.41 12.78 1.73
N GLU A 277 11.31 11.79 1.71
CA GLU A 277 11.77 11.16 0.49
C GLU A 277 11.40 9.68 0.43
N PRO A 278 11.15 9.15 -0.78
CA PRO A 278 10.97 9.84 -2.08
C PRO A 278 9.61 10.55 -2.20
N THR A 279 9.34 11.24 -3.31
CA THR A 279 8.07 11.98 -3.58
C THR A 279 6.82 11.11 -3.42
N LYS A 280 6.91 9.79 -3.66
CA LYS A 280 5.82 8.85 -3.38
C LYS A 280 5.40 8.89 -1.90
N HIS A 281 6.36 9.02 -0.99
CA HIS A 281 6.10 9.18 0.45
C HIS A 281 5.49 10.53 0.77
N LEU A 282 5.88 11.60 0.06
CA LEU A 282 5.25 12.91 0.22
C LEU A 282 3.76 12.82 -0.14
N ARG A 283 3.40 12.23 -1.29
CA ARG A 283 1.99 12.05 -1.65
C ARG A 283 1.21 11.24 -0.62
N HIS A 284 1.78 10.12 -0.18
CA HIS A 284 1.16 9.30 0.87
C HIS A 284 0.98 10.09 2.17
N TYR A 285 1.96 10.92 2.52
CA TYR A 285 1.88 11.79 3.69
C TYR A 285 0.72 12.78 3.60
N TYR A 286 0.54 13.45 2.46
CA TYR A 286 -0.61 14.36 2.26
C TYR A 286 -1.95 13.62 2.31
N GLN A 287 -2.03 12.43 1.71
CA GLN A 287 -3.25 11.63 1.77
C GLN A 287 -3.62 11.24 3.20
N VAL A 288 -2.65 10.77 3.99
CA VAL A 288 -2.90 10.25 5.35
C VAL A 288 -3.10 11.38 6.36
N HIS A 289 -2.27 12.43 6.30
CA HIS A 289 -2.24 13.47 7.34
C HIS A 289 -3.12 14.69 7.02
N HIS A 290 -3.46 14.91 5.75
CA HIS A 290 -4.23 16.07 5.32
C HIS A 290 -5.50 15.70 4.55
N ASN A 291 -5.81 14.40 4.43
CA ASN A 291 -6.89 13.89 3.59
C ASN A 291 -6.87 14.48 2.17
N PHE A 292 -5.66 14.75 1.66
CA PHE A 292 -5.44 15.47 0.41
C PHE A 292 -4.83 14.54 -0.63
N VAL A 293 -5.61 14.18 -1.65
CA VAL A 293 -5.20 13.24 -2.69
C VAL A 293 -4.51 13.98 -3.83
N MET A 294 -3.25 13.64 -4.08
CA MET A 294 -2.47 14.21 -5.19
C MET A 294 -2.56 13.37 -6.44
N ALA A 295 -2.50 14.04 -7.59
CA ALA A 295 -2.33 13.38 -8.87
C ALA A 295 -1.02 12.57 -8.93
N ASN A 296 -1.06 11.44 -9.62
CA ASN A 296 0.13 10.65 -9.86
C ASN A 296 0.93 11.24 -11.03
N PHE A 297 2.19 11.58 -10.80
CA PHE A 297 3.15 11.79 -11.89
C PHE A 297 3.34 10.51 -12.70
N THR A 298 3.38 10.64 -14.02
CA THR A 298 3.83 9.59 -14.93
C THR A 298 5.29 9.22 -14.63
N THR A 299 5.67 7.97 -14.92
CA THR A 299 7.05 7.48 -14.70
C THR A 299 8.06 8.21 -15.59
N SER A 300 7.65 8.58 -16.80
CA SER A 300 8.37 9.42 -17.75
C SER A 300 7.62 10.72 -17.99
N LEU A 301 8.33 11.84 -17.95
CA LEU A 301 7.84 13.15 -18.38
C LEU A 301 8.51 13.51 -19.69
N HIS A 302 7.86 14.34 -20.51
CA HIS A 302 8.55 14.95 -21.63
C HIS A 302 9.63 15.89 -21.09
N LYS A 303 10.73 16.09 -21.84
CA LYS A 303 11.86 16.91 -21.39
C LYS A 303 11.43 18.32 -20.96
N GLN A 304 10.49 18.91 -21.69
CA GLN A 304 9.92 20.23 -21.38
C GLN A 304 9.20 20.27 -20.03
N ASP A 305 8.44 19.22 -19.69
CA ASP A 305 7.73 19.15 -18.41
C ASP A 305 8.73 18.92 -17.26
N GLU A 306 9.79 18.14 -17.49
CA GLU A 306 10.88 17.97 -16.53
C GLU A 306 11.58 19.31 -16.23
N GLU A 307 11.85 20.11 -17.26
CA GLU A 307 12.38 21.47 -17.12
C GLU A 307 11.41 22.42 -16.39
N GLU A 308 10.09 22.29 -16.59
CA GLU A 308 9.08 23.04 -15.82
C GLU A 308 9.07 22.65 -14.33
N HIS A 309 9.19 21.36 -14.02
CA HIS A 309 9.29 20.91 -12.64
C HIS A 309 10.58 21.36 -11.96
N ASP A 310 11.72 21.32 -12.67
CA ASP A 310 12.99 21.79 -12.13
C ASP A 310 12.98 23.31 -11.88
N ARG A 311 12.43 24.10 -12.82
CA ARG A 311 12.20 25.53 -12.60
C ARG A 311 11.31 25.80 -11.40
N GLY A 312 10.25 25.01 -11.21
CA GLY A 312 9.38 25.10 -10.05
C GLY A 312 10.09 24.83 -8.72
N ARG A 313 10.96 23.83 -8.68
CA ARG A 313 11.78 23.53 -7.49
C ARG A 313 12.80 24.63 -7.21
N GLN A 314 13.42 25.19 -8.24
CA GLN A 314 14.34 26.30 -8.06
C GLN A 314 13.60 27.55 -7.57
N TRP A 315 12.41 27.83 -8.10
CA TRP A 315 11.54 28.88 -7.59
C TRP A 315 11.19 28.68 -6.10
N LEU A 316 10.90 27.45 -5.67
CA LEU A 316 10.69 27.15 -4.24
C LEU A 316 11.93 27.42 -3.39
N ALA A 317 13.12 27.07 -3.89
CA ALA A 317 14.37 27.34 -3.18
C ALA A 317 14.64 28.84 -3.07
N THR A 318 14.42 29.60 -4.14
CA THR A 318 14.49 31.06 -4.14
C THR A 318 13.50 31.65 -3.14
N CYS A 319 12.26 31.14 -3.07
CA CYS A 319 11.27 31.61 -2.10
C CYS A 319 11.70 31.35 -0.65
N ALA A 320 12.31 30.19 -0.37
CA ALA A 320 12.76 29.85 0.97
C ALA A 320 13.89 30.79 1.46
N VAL A 321 14.79 31.20 0.55
CA VAL A 321 15.97 32.02 0.88
C VAL A 321 15.64 33.51 0.87
N ARG A 322 14.89 33.99 -0.13
CA ARG A 322 14.65 35.42 -0.38
C ARG A 322 13.25 35.89 0.05
N GLY A 323 12.38 34.98 0.50
CA GLY A 323 10.95 35.24 0.68
C GLY A 323 10.18 35.11 -0.64
N VAL A 324 8.85 35.24 -0.60
CA VAL A 324 7.98 34.99 -1.76
C VAL A 324 8.32 35.93 -2.94
N VAL A 325 8.71 35.35 -4.08
CA VAL A 325 9.03 36.09 -5.31
C VAL A 325 8.06 35.69 -6.42
N GLY A 326 6.97 36.43 -6.57
CA GLY A 326 6.03 36.29 -7.70
C GLY A 326 5.19 35.01 -7.70
N ASP A 327 4.54 34.74 -8.84
CA ASP A 327 3.66 33.59 -9.03
C ASP A 327 4.44 32.28 -9.26
N PRO A 328 3.93 31.13 -8.76
CA PRO A 328 4.57 29.83 -8.99
C PRO A 328 4.57 29.48 -10.48
N PRO A 329 5.68 28.91 -11.01
CA PRO A 329 5.70 28.32 -12.34
C PRO A 329 4.57 27.29 -12.46
N ARG A 330 3.60 27.56 -13.36
CA ARG A 330 2.49 26.65 -13.60
C ARG A 330 2.95 25.49 -14.46
N ILE A 331 2.67 24.28 -13.98
CA ILE A 331 2.87 23.06 -14.77
C ILE A 331 1.69 22.97 -15.74
N ARG A 332 1.94 22.69 -17.02
CA ARG A 332 0.84 22.37 -17.94
C ARG A 332 0.02 21.21 -17.38
N LYS A 333 -1.29 21.41 -17.22
CA LYS A 333 -2.20 20.35 -16.75
C LYS A 333 -2.04 19.15 -17.70
N MET A 334 -1.46 18.05 -17.20
CA MET A 334 -1.31 16.79 -17.91
C MET A 334 -2.65 16.08 -18.09
#